data_AF-A0A1V9FI87-F1
#
_entry.id   AF-A0A1V9FI87-F1
#
_cell.length_a   1.000
_cell.length_b   1.000
_cell.length_c   1.000
_cell.angle_alpha   90.00
_cell.angle_beta   90.00
_cell.angle_gamma   90.00
#
_symmetry.space_group_name_H-M   'P 1'
#
loop_
_entity.id
_entity.type
_entity.pdbx_description
1 polymer ?
#
loop_
_entity_poly.entity_id
_entity_poly.type
_entity_poly.pdbx_seq_one_letter_code
_entity_poly.pdbx_strand_id
1 'polypeptide(L)'
;MKPSGGEAFFGSGRTGGIGGAEKAMEIARCQGGTALEGLIESKGIKLPVWDATNPESVKAWKKISSEYASQVSGKVRAVVGEDLNPGNVWENIELPALKANKKVTEIIIIDPKTLKETTIFER
;
A
#
# COMPACT_ATOMS: atom_id res chain seq x y z
N MET A 1 12.41 -6.02 0.16
CA MET A 1 11.57 -5.82 1.36
C MET A 1 10.45 -6.87 1.39
N LYS A 2 10.65 -8.01 2.08
CA LYS A 2 9.62 -9.05 2.22
C LYS A 2 8.80 -8.82 3.50
N PRO A 3 7.45 -8.90 3.46
CA PRO A 3 6.61 -8.96 4.66
C PRO A 3 7.02 -10.09 5.59
N SER A 4 7.03 -9.85 6.90
CA SER A 4 7.37 -10.86 7.92
C SER A 4 6.13 -11.68 8.30
N GLY A 5 5.64 -12.52 7.37
CA GLY A 5 4.42 -13.31 7.59
C GLY A 5 3.14 -12.44 7.66
N GLY A 6 1.98 -13.09 7.55
CA GLY A 6 0.69 -12.40 7.46
C GLY A 6 0.39 -11.77 6.09
N GLU A 7 -0.71 -11.03 6.02
CA GLU A 7 -1.15 -10.34 4.80
C GLU A 7 -0.39 -9.03 4.59
N ALA A 8 -0.19 -8.65 3.33
CA ALA A 8 0.48 -7.39 2.97
C ALA A 8 -0.56 -6.26 2.84
N PHE A 9 -0.24 -5.11 3.44
CA PHE A 9 -1.07 -3.92 3.45
C PHE A 9 -0.40 -2.76 2.69
N PHE A 10 -1.21 -2.05 1.92
CA PHE A 10 -0.89 -0.81 1.22
C PHE A 10 -1.86 0.28 1.65
N GLY A 11 -1.50 1.56 1.46
CA GLY A 11 -2.39 2.66 1.83
C GLY A 11 -2.24 3.87 0.92
N SER A 12 -3.38 4.46 0.52
CA SER A 12 -3.39 5.66 -0.34
C SER A 12 -4.68 6.46 -0.16
N GLY A 13 -4.61 7.76 -0.47
CA GLY A 13 -5.77 8.65 -0.46
C GLY A 13 -6.38 8.88 0.93
N ARG A 14 -7.56 9.52 0.94
CA ARG A 14 -8.35 9.79 2.16
C ARG A 14 -9.85 9.60 1.89
N THR A 15 -10.63 9.28 2.92
CA THR A 15 -12.11 9.31 2.87
C THR A 15 -12.60 10.11 4.07
N GLY A 16 -13.31 11.22 3.84
CA GLY A 16 -13.80 12.09 4.91
C GLY A 16 -12.73 12.53 5.91
N GLY A 17 -11.50 12.79 5.43
CA GLY A 17 -10.37 13.21 6.24
C GLY A 17 -9.53 12.09 6.87
N ILE A 18 -9.92 10.82 6.76
CA ILE A 18 -9.17 9.67 7.29
C ILE A 18 -8.20 9.15 6.23
N GLY A 19 -6.90 9.12 6.52
CA GLY A 19 -5.87 8.72 5.57
C GLY A 19 -5.69 7.21 5.43
N GLY A 20 -5.57 6.75 4.18
CA GLY A 20 -5.39 5.34 3.84
C GLY A 20 -4.11 4.74 4.40
N ALA A 21 -2.96 5.43 4.30
CA ALA A 21 -1.68 4.96 4.82
C ALA A 21 -1.69 4.78 6.36
N GLU A 22 -2.22 5.77 7.08
CA GLU A 22 -2.36 5.73 8.55
C GLU A 22 -3.26 4.56 8.97
N LYS A 23 -4.42 4.41 8.32
CA LYS A 23 -5.37 3.34 8.60
C LYS A 23 -4.84 1.96 8.17
N ALA A 24 -4.06 1.87 7.09
CA ALA A 24 -3.41 0.63 6.66
C ALA A 24 -2.43 0.10 7.71
N MET A 25 -1.63 0.97 8.31
CA MET A 25 -0.74 0.58 9.41
C MET A 25 -1.51 0.09 10.64
N GLU A 26 -2.59 0.78 11.00
CA GLU A 26 -3.46 0.38 12.12
C GLU A 26 -4.06 -1.01 11.90
N ILE A 27 -4.67 -1.24 10.73
CA ILE A 27 -5.29 -2.53 10.38
C ILE A 27 -4.22 -3.63 10.31
N ALA A 28 -3.07 -3.37 9.69
CA ALA A 28 -1.98 -4.33 9.59
C ALA A 28 -1.51 -4.78 10.99
N ARG A 29 -1.34 -3.84 11.93
CA ARG A 29 -0.97 -4.15 13.32
C ARG A 29 -2.03 -5.01 14.01
N CYS A 30 -3.31 -4.69 13.84
CA CYS A 30 -4.41 -5.45 14.43
C CYS A 30 -4.56 -6.87 13.85
N GLN A 31 -4.25 -7.06 12.56
CA GLN A 31 -4.40 -8.35 11.86
C GLN A 31 -3.12 -9.19 11.80
N GLY A 32 -2.03 -8.74 12.45
CA GLY A 32 -0.73 -9.42 12.37
C GLY A 32 -0.13 -9.42 10.95
N GLY A 33 -0.50 -8.44 10.13
CA GLY A 33 0.04 -8.23 8.79
C GLY A 33 1.17 -7.19 8.76
N THR A 34 1.66 -6.90 7.56
CA THR A 34 2.73 -5.92 7.35
C THR A 34 2.25 -4.80 6.42
N ALA A 35 2.36 -3.55 6.85
CA ALA A 35 2.22 -2.38 5.98
C ALA A 35 3.60 -1.90 5.49
N LEU A 36 3.66 -1.30 4.30
CA LEU A 36 4.91 -0.79 3.72
C LEU A 36 5.60 0.19 4.67
N GLU A 37 4.85 1.15 5.23
CA GLU A 37 5.31 2.17 6.16
C GLU A 37 5.87 1.56 7.44
N GLY A 38 5.22 0.53 7.99
CA GLY A 38 5.75 -0.20 9.16
C GLY A 38 7.03 -0.98 8.84
N LEU A 39 7.18 -1.47 7.61
CA LEU A 39 8.40 -2.15 7.16
C LEU A 39 9.56 -1.17 6.92
N ILE A 40 9.26 0.04 6.42
CA ILE A 40 10.22 1.15 6.31
C ILE A 40 10.71 1.55 7.71
N GLU A 41 9.78 1.75 8.64
CA GLU A 41 10.06 2.11 10.04
C GLU A 41 10.93 1.05 10.72
N SER A 42 10.53 -0.22 10.68
CA SER A 42 11.28 -1.32 11.31
C SER A 42 12.68 -1.55 10.72
N LYS A 43 12.91 -1.18 9.46
CA LYS A 43 14.23 -1.25 8.80
C LYS A 43 15.06 0.02 8.99
N GLY A 44 14.53 1.05 9.65
CA GLY A 44 15.21 2.33 9.84
C GLY A 44 15.45 3.09 8.52
N ILE A 45 14.65 2.80 7.47
CA ILE A 45 14.78 3.46 6.17
C ILE A 45 14.17 4.85 6.27
N LYS A 46 14.94 5.90 5.95
CA LYS A 46 14.43 7.28 5.88
C LYS A 46 13.99 7.59 4.46
N LEU A 47 12.69 7.56 4.22
CA LEU A 47 12.09 8.06 2.98
C LEU A 47 11.75 9.55 3.10
N PRO A 48 11.88 10.33 2.02
CA PRO A 48 11.34 11.69 2.00
C PRO A 48 9.82 11.65 2.17
N VAL A 49 9.25 12.73 2.72
CA VAL A 49 7.79 12.93 2.69
C VAL A 49 7.32 12.85 1.23
N TRP A 50 6.18 12.20 0.98
CA TRP A 50 5.61 12.17 -0.35
C TRP A 50 5.28 13.59 -0.81
N ASP A 51 5.96 13.99 -1.88
CA ASP A 51 5.77 15.24 -2.60
C ASP A 51 5.79 14.93 -4.11
N ALA A 52 4.65 15.13 -4.76
CA ALA A 52 4.46 14.88 -6.18
C ALA A 52 5.22 15.87 -7.07
N THR A 53 5.61 17.03 -6.53
CA THR A 53 6.37 18.06 -7.25
C THR A 53 7.88 17.86 -7.16
N ASN A 54 8.34 16.99 -6.25
CA ASN A 54 9.74 16.67 -6.06
C ASN A 54 10.10 15.32 -6.72
N PRO A 55 10.85 15.31 -7.82
CA PRO A 55 11.19 14.08 -8.55
C PRO A 55 11.94 13.04 -7.73
N GLU A 56 12.79 13.46 -6.78
CA GLU A 56 13.55 12.54 -5.91
C GLU A 56 12.63 11.85 -4.90
N SER A 57 11.66 12.58 -4.35
CA SER A 57 10.59 12.01 -3.52
C SER A 57 9.79 10.97 -4.30
N VAL A 58 9.31 11.35 -5.49
CA VAL A 58 8.55 10.45 -6.36
C VAL A 58 9.36 9.19 -6.68
N LYS A 59 10.63 9.34 -7.06
CA LYS A 59 11.50 8.22 -7.41
C LYS A 59 11.75 7.28 -6.23
N ALA A 60 11.98 7.81 -5.03
CA ALA A 60 12.23 7.02 -3.84
C ALA A 60 11.00 6.16 -3.47
N TRP A 61 9.81 6.77 -3.45
CA TRP A 61 8.55 6.07 -3.18
C TRP A 61 8.24 5.03 -4.26
N LYS A 62 8.36 5.38 -5.55
CA LYS A 62 8.15 4.44 -6.66
C LYS A 62 9.03 3.19 -6.53
N LYS A 63 10.30 3.37 -6.20
CA LYS A 63 11.26 2.27 -6.06
C LYS A 63 10.87 1.34 -4.91
N ILE A 64 10.61 1.89 -3.72
CA ILE A 64 10.31 1.09 -2.53
C ILE A 64 8.94 0.41 -2.66
N SER A 65 7.92 1.10 -3.16
CA SER A 65 6.59 0.53 -3.39
C SER A 65 6.62 -0.60 -4.43
N SER A 66 7.35 -0.43 -5.54
CA SER A 66 7.50 -1.48 -6.55
C SER A 66 8.25 -2.70 -5.99
N GLU A 67 9.34 -2.47 -5.25
CA GLU A 67 10.09 -3.55 -4.62
C GLU A 67 9.21 -4.33 -3.62
N TYR A 68 8.40 -3.64 -2.84
CA TYR A 68 7.47 -4.27 -1.90
C TYR A 68 6.40 -5.08 -2.64
N ALA A 69 5.70 -4.51 -3.62
CA ALA A 69 4.69 -5.20 -4.43
C ALA A 69 5.23 -6.44 -5.16
N SER A 70 6.50 -6.46 -5.55
CA SER A 70 7.14 -7.63 -6.17
C SER A 70 7.40 -8.79 -5.19
N GLN A 71 7.43 -8.51 -3.89
CA GLN A 71 7.81 -9.46 -2.84
C GLN A 71 6.63 -10.02 -2.04
N VAL A 72 5.44 -9.44 -2.20
CA VAL A 72 4.21 -9.96 -1.58
C VAL A 72 3.67 -11.18 -2.34
N SER A 73 2.80 -11.94 -1.69
CA SER A 73 2.17 -13.15 -2.22
C SER A 73 0.85 -13.43 -1.51
N GLY A 74 -0.01 -14.23 -2.15
CA GLY A 74 -1.33 -14.57 -1.63
C GLY A 74 -2.29 -13.39 -1.72
N LYS A 75 -3.10 -13.24 -0.68
CA LYS A 75 -4.06 -12.14 -0.54
C LYS A 75 -3.36 -10.86 -0.07
N VAL A 76 -3.66 -9.77 -0.74
CA VAL A 76 -3.15 -8.43 -0.46
C VAL A 76 -4.31 -7.50 -0.13
N ARG A 77 -4.12 -6.63 0.85
CA ARG A 77 -5.09 -5.61 1.25
C ARG A 77 -4.54 -4.22 0.98
N ALA A 78 -5.39 -3.31 0.54
CA ALA A 78 -5.02 -1.91 0.35
C ALA A 78 -6.10 -1.01 0.95
N VAL A 79 -5.72 -0.10 1.82
CA VAL A 79 -6.64 0.89 2.36
C VAL A 79 -6.62 2.12 1.47
N VAL A 80 -7.66 2.28 0.65
CA VAL A 80 -7.70 3.28 -0.43
C VAL A 80 -8.87 4.21 -0.20
N GLY A 81 -8.59 5.48 0.01
CA GLY A 81 -9.61 6.51 0.15
C GLY A 81 -10.22 6.94 -1.18
N GLU A 82 -11.42 7.55 -1.12
CA GLU A 82 -12.10 8.13 -2.29
C GLU A 82 -11.34 9.34 -2.87
N ASP A 83 -10.65 10.10 -2.03
CA ASP A 83 -9.84 11.26 -2.41
C ASP A 83 -8.40 10.83 -2.68
N LEU A 84 -8.08 10.57 -3.96
CA LEU A 84 -6.73 10.24 -4.42
C LEU A 84 -6.06 11.43 -5.11
N ASN A 85 -4.78 11.64 -4.80
CA ASN A 85 -3.97 12.61 -5.53
C ASN A 85 -3.75 12.16 -6.99
N PRO A 86 -3.82 13.05 -7.98
CA PRO A 86 -3.42 12.73 -9.35
C PRO A 86 -1.98 12.18 -9.39
N GLY A 87 -1.78 11.06 -10.10
CA GLY A 87 -0.47 10.42 -10.18
C GLY A 87 -0.02 9.69 -8.89
N ASN A 88 -0.94 9.37 -7.98
CA ASN A 88 -0.64 8.64 -6.76
C ASN A 88 0.07 7.30 -7.02
N VAL A 89 0.87 6.87 -6.04
CA VAL A 89 1.70 5.66 -6.13
C VAL A 89 0.84 4.40 -6.25
N TRP A 90 -0.30 4.36 -5.58
CA TRP A 90 -1.20 3.19 -5.58
C TRP A 90 -1.65 2.82 -7.00
N GLU A 91 -2.32 3.73 -7.70
CA GLU A 91 -2.89 3.44 -9.02
C GLU A 91 -1.81 3.29 -10.10
N ASN A 92 -0.71 4.03 -9.99
CA ASN A 92 0.28 4.12 -11.06
C ASN A 92 1.43 3.11 -10.92
N ILE A 93 1.64 2.53 -9.74
CA ILE A 93 2.83 1.73 -9.44
C ILE A 93 2.46 0.44 -8.72
N GLU A 94 1.80 0.55 -7.56
CA GLU A 94 1.55 -0.60 -6.69
C GLU A 94 0.52 -1.54 -7.31
N LEU A 95 -0.64 -1.04 -7.72
CA LEU A 95 -1.70 -1.85 -8.30
C LEU A 95 -1.25 -2.57 -9.59
N PRO A 96 -0.59 -1.91 -10.57
CA PRO A 96 -0.03 -2.60 -11.73
C PRO A 96 1.01 -3.68 -11.36
N ALA A 97 1.92 -3.37 -10.42
CA ALA A 97 2.94 -4.33 -9.98
C ALA A 97 2.33 -5.55 -9.27
N LEU A 98 1.29 -5.33 -8.44
CA LEU A 98 0.55 -6.40 -7.77
C LEU A 98 -0.17 -7.31 -8.77
N LYS A 99 -0.86 -6.74 -9.76
CA LYS A 99 -1.54 -7.51 -10.82
C LYS A 99 -0.55 -8.32 -11.68
N ALA A 100 0.64 -7.76 -11.94
CA ALA A 100 1.70 -8.45 -12.67
C ALA A 100 2.39 -9.57 -11.85
N ASN A 101 2.34 -9.49 -10.52
CA ASN A 101 2.94 -10.48 -9.64
C ASN A 101 2.12 -11.78 -9.62
N LYS A 102 2.66 -12.85 -10.21
CA LYS A 102 2.02 -14.18 -10.26
C LYS A 102 1.80 -14.84 -8.90
N LYS A 103 2.45 -14.33 -7.85
CA LYS A 103 2.27 -14.84 -6.48
C LYS A 103 1.08 -14.21 -5.77
N VAL A 104 0.59 -13.06 -6.24
CA VAL A 104 -0.63 -12.42 -5.71
C VAL A 104 -1.84 -13.12 -6.29
N THR A 105 -2.71 -13.62 -5.42
CA THR A 105 -3.93 -14.35 -5.80
C THR A 105 -5.17 -13.49 -5.70
N GLU A 106 -5.17 -12.49 -4.80
CA GLU A 106 -6.32 -11.64 -4.55
C GLU A 106 -5.87 -10.24 -4.09
N ILE A 107 -6.56 -9.20 -4.53
CA ILE A 107 -6.38 -7.82 -4.05
C ILE A 107 -7.72 -7.28 -3.57
N ILE A 108 -7.78 -6.93 -2.29
CA ILE A 108 -8.94 -6.32 -1.64
C ILE A 108 -8.63 -4.87 -1.32
N ILE A 109 -9.50 -3.95 -1.73
CA ILE A 109 -9.47 -2.57 -1.24
C ILE A 109 -10.38 -2.43 -0.01
N ILE A 110 -9.98 -1.60 0.93
CA ILE A 110 -10.71 -1.27 2.15
C ILE A 110 -10.89 0.25 2.16
N ASP A 111 -12.12 0.72 2.26
CA ASP A 111 -12.35 2.16 2.45
C ASP A 111 -11.89 2.57 3.87
N PRO A 112 -11.05 3.61 4.02
CA PRO A 112 -10.46 3.97 5.32
C PRO A 112 -11.47 4.42 6.37
N LYS A 113 -12.66 4.89 5.97
CA LYS A 113 -13.69 5.41 6.88
C LYS A 113 -14.70 4.35 7.27
N THR A 114 -15.25 3.65 6.29
CA THR A 114 -16.33 2.68 6.44
C THR A 114 -15.83 1.27 6.70
N LEU A 115 -14.54 1.01 6.46
CA LEU A 115 -13.92 -0.32 6.51
C LEU A 115 -14.55 -1.33 5.54
N LYS A 116 -15.34 -0.84 4.57
CA LYS A 116 -15.95 -1.68 3.55
C LYS A 116 -14.87 -2.27 2.67
N GLU A 117 -14.88 -3.60 2.56
CA GLU A 117 -13.97 -4.35 1.70
C GLU A 117 -14.56 -4.53 0.31
N THR A 118 -13.72 -4.49 -0.73
CA THR A 118 -14.09 -4.78 -2.11
C THR A 118 -12.94 -5.49 -2.82
N THR A 119 -13.20 -6.68 -3.34
CA THR A 119 -12.22 -7.39 -4.16
C THR A 119 -12.15 -6.73 -5.55
N ILE A 120 -10.95 -6.32 -5.94
CA ILE A 120 -10.69 -5.64 -7.23
C ILE A 120 -9.83 -6.49 -8.19
N PHE A 121 -9.35 -7.63 -7.72
CA PHE A 121 -8.58 -8.59 -8.49
C PHE A 121 -8.60 -9.96 -7.81
N GLU A 122 -8.77 -11.01 -8.61
CA GLU A 122 -8.69 -12.41 -8.20
C GLU A 122 -8.16 -13.23 -9.39
N ARG A 123 -7.41 -14.33 -9.14
CA ARG A 123 -6.84 -15.21 -10.16
C ARG A 123 -7.40 -16.62 -10.08
#